data_AF-A0A8S2G058-F1
#
_entry.id   AF-A0A8S2G058-F1
#
_cell.length_a   1.000
_cell.length_b   1.000
_cell.length_c   1.000
_cell.angle_alpha   90.00
_cell.angle_beta   90.00
_cell.angle_gamma   90.00
#
_symmetry.space_group_name_H-M   'P 1'
#
loop_
_entity.id
_entity.type
_entity.pdbx_description
1 polymer ?
#
loop_
_entity_poly.entity_id
_entity_poly.type
_entity_poly.pdbx_seq_one_letter_code
_entity_poly.pdbx_strand_id
1 'polypeptide(L)' 'LEYCRQIDFRMNSLKLNDNEQLLMNNLFHLTHLDLSNNQIVSLDLRSLIALQHIRCSRNQMEQLTLAGHSLRRIHVSHN' A
#
# COMPACT_ATOMS: atom_id res chain seq x y z
N LEU A 1 14.14 15.17 12.65
CA LEU A 1 13.82 15.24 11.21
C LEU A 1 13.42 13.84 10.78
N GLU A 2 12.13 13.52 10.78
CA GLU A 2 11.65 12.22 10.30
C GLU A 2 11.87 12.18 8.78
N TYR A 3 12.80 11.34 8.32
CA TYR A 3 12.94 11.05 6.89
C TYR A 3 11.64 10.41 6.42
N CYS A 4 10.81 11.19 5.75
CA CYS A 4 9.55 10.72 5.21
C CYS A 4 9.83 9.74 4.07
N ARG A 5 9.69 8.45 4.35
CA ARG A 5 9.83 7.40 3.34
C ARG A 5 8.47 7.21 2.68
N GLN A 6 8.36 7.71 1.47
CA GLN A 6 7.14 7.69 0.67
C GLN A 6 7.42 6.97 -0.65
N ILE A 7 6.43 6.21 -1.12
CA ILE A 7 6.43 5.57 -2.43
C ILE A 7 5.14 5.94 -3.14
N ASP A 8 5.26 6.37 -4.39
CA ASP A 8 4.14 6.69 -5.27
C ASP A 8 4.24 5.87 -6.56
N PHE A 9 3.25 5.02 -6.77
CA PHE A 9 3.07 4.20 -7.96
C PHE A 9 1.68 4.42 -8.58
N ARG A 10 1.07 5.58 -8.33
CA ARG A 10 -0.25 5.90 -8.88
C ARG A 10 -0.27 5.87 -10.42
N MET A 11 -1.45 5.59 -10.98
CA MET A 11 -1.71 5.69 -12.43
C MET A 11 -0.81 4.78 -13.27
N ASN A 12 -0.56 3.57 -12.78
CA ASN A 12 0.16 2.54 -13.50
C ASN A 12 -0.80 1.39 -13.88
N SER A 13 -0.26 0.36 -14.52
CA SER A 13 -0.99 -0.89 -14.79
C SER A 13 -0.53 -2.03 -13.88
N LEU A 14 -0.20 -1.72 -12.62
CA LEU A 14 0.33 -2.72 -11.70
C LEU A 14 -0.73 -3.77 -11.36
N LYS A 15 -0.33 -5.03 -11.48
CA LYS A 15 -0.98 -6.21 -10.93
C LYS A 15 0.02 -6.91 -10.05
N LEU A 16 -0.19 -6.83 -8.73
CA LEU A 16 0.71 -7.46 -7.78
C LEU A 16 0.48 -8.97 -7.77
N ASN A 17 1.51 -9.73 -8.11
CA ASN A 17 1.60 -11.16 -7.84
C ASN A 17 2.23 -11.41 -6.45
N ASP A 18 2.26 -12.66 -6.03
CA ASP A 18 2.76 -13.04 -4.70
C ASP A 18 4.22 -12.64 -4.47
N ASN A 19 5.06 -12.67 -5.51
CA ASN A 19 6.47 -12.30 -5.41
C ASN A 19 6.64 -10.78 -5.19
N GLU A 20 5.86 -9.96 -5.89
CA GLU A 20 5.89 -8.51 -5.74
C GLU A 20 5.36 -8.08 -4.37
N GLN A 21 4.32 -8.74 -3.85
CA GLN A 21 3.84 -8.53 -2.48
C GLN A 21 4.93 -8.91 -1.46
N LEU A 22 5.66 -10.00 -1.70
CA LEU A 22 6.75 -10.41 -0.81
C LEU A 22 7.89 -9.38 -0.78
N LEU A 23 8.22 -8.76 -1.92
CA LEU A 23 9.23 -7.70 -1.98
C LEU A 23 8.84 -6.48 -1.13
N MET A 24 7.54 -6.17 -1.02
CA MET A 24 7.06 -5.08 -0.17
C MET A 24 7.29 -5.34 1.33
N ASN A 25 7.47 -6.60 1.75
CA ASN A 25 7.67 -6.91 3.17
C ASN A 25 8.95 -6.35 3.79
N ASN A 26 9.92 -5.97 2.96
CA ASN A 26 11.17 -5.35 3.41
C ASN A 26 11.08 -3.83 3.55
N LEU A 27 9.92 -3.23 3.31
CA LEU A 27 9.70 -1.78 3.38
C LEU A 27 9.21 -1.31 4.75
N PHE A 28 9.60 -1.97 5.84
CA PHE A 28 9.11 -1.73 7.21
C PHE A 28 9.23 -0.28 7.73
N HIS A 29 10.07 0.54 7.10
CA HIS A 29 10.22 1.97 7.41
C HIS A 29 9.30 2.90 6.59
N LEU A 30 8.50 2.38 5.66
CA LEU A 30 7.65 3.16 4.78
C LEU A 30 6.53 3.82 5.60
N THR A 31 6.31 5.11 5.37
CA THR A 31 5.29 5.92 6.07
C THR A 31 4.11 6.27 5.17
N HIS A 32 4.34 6.38 3.86
CA HIS A 32 3.31 6.70 2.87
C HIS A 32 3.42 5.79 1.65
N LEU A 33 2.27 5.27 1.20
CA LEU A 33 2.17 4.43 0.01
C LEU A 33 0.96 4.87 -0.84
N ASP A 34 1.21 5.28 -2.08
CA ASP A 34 0.15 5.55 -3.06
C ASP A 34 0.21 4.52 -4.19
N LEU A 35 -0.83 3.69 -4.26
CA LEU A 35 -1.07 2.67 -5.28
C LEU A 35 -2.35 2.98 -6.08
N SER A 36 -2.87 4.21 -6.01
CA SER A 36 -4.15 4.56 -6.63
C SER A 36 -4.13 4.46 -8.15
N ASN A 37 -5.26 4.13 -8.79
CA ASN A 37 -5.35 3.92 -10.23
C ASN A 37 -4.40 2.83 -10.73
N ASN A 38 -4.55 1.61 -10.23
CA ASN A 38 -3.86 0.41 -10.70
C ASN A 38 -4.89 -0.73 -10.87
N GLN A 39 -4.43 -1.98 -11.02
CA GLN A 39 -5.28 -3.16 -11.21
C GLN A 39 -5.06 -4.18 -10.09
N ILE A 40 -4.87 -3.71 -8.86
CA ILE A 40 -4.59 -4.55 -7.68
C ILE A 40 -5.89 -5.18 -7.17
N VAL A 41 -5.87 -6.50 -6.96
CA VAL A 41 -7.03 -7.29 -6.46
C VAL A 41 -6.88 -7.64 -4.99
N SER A 42 -5.67 -7.99 -4.55
CA SER A 42 -5.35 -8.26 -3.16
C SER A 42 -4.05 -7.56 -2.77
N LEU A 43 -3.98 -7.12 -1.52
CA LEU A 43 -2.82 -6.42 -0.99
C LEU A 43 -2.60 -6.77 0.49
N ASP A 44 -1.46 -7.39 0.80
CA ASP A 44 -1.02 -7.66 2.17
C ASP A 44 0.17 -6.78 2.57
N LEU A 45 -0.05 -5.89 3.54
CA LEU A 45 0.95 -4.95 4.07
C LEU A 45 1.12 -5.10 5.59
N ARG A 46 0.90 -6.30 6.14
CA ARG A 46 1.06 -6.57 7.59
C ARG A 46 2.47 -6.31 8.11
N SER A 47 3.47 -6.39 7.24
CA SER A 47 4.88 -6.10 7.53
C SER A 47 5.21 -4.60 7.62
N LEU A 48 4.36 -3.73 7.08
CA LEU A 48 4.59 -2.28 7.03
C LEU A 48 4.16 -1.59 8.34
N ILE A 49 4.84 -1.91 9.43
CA ILE A 49 4.49 -1.44 10.79
C ILE A 49 4.56 0.08 10.96
N ALA A 50 5.38 0.78 10.17
CA ALA A 50 5.52 2.24 10.21
C ALA A 50 4.55 2.98 9.27
N LEU A 51 3.69 2.27 8.52
CA LEU A 51 2.83 2.88 7.52
C LEU A 51 1.76 3.75 8.18
N GLN A 52 1.73 5.04 7.80
CA GLN A 52 0.81 6.03 8.35
C GLN A 52 -0.29 6.38 7.37
N HIS A 53 0.02 6.46 6.08
CA HIS A 53 -0.93 6.83 5.04
C HIS A 53 -0.88 5.87 3.87
N ILE A 54 -2.04 5.35 3.48
CA ILE A 54 -2.19 4.48 2.31
C ILE A 54 -3.32 4.95 1.41
N ARG A 55 -3.05 4.97 0.10
CA ARG A 55 -4.03 5.23 -0.94
C ARG A 55 -4.04 4.09 -1.94
N CYS A 56 -5.16 3.39 -2.01
CA CYS A 56 -5.39 2.30 -2.95
C CYS A 56 -6.72 2.50 -3.69
N SER A 57 -7.16 3.76 -3.83
CA SER A 57 -8.41 4.07 -4.53
C SER A 57 -8.30 3.77 -6.03
N ARG A 58 -9.42 3.43 -6.69
CA ARG A 58 -9.44 3.12 -8.13
C ARG A 58 -8.53 1.93 -8.46
N ASN A 59 -8.70 0.83 -7.71
CA ASN A 59 -8.16 -0.48 -8.06
C ASN A 59 -9.34 -1.46 -8.25
N GLN A 60 -9.11 -2.76 -8.08
CA GLN A 60 -10.13 -3.83 -8.14
C GLN A 60 -10.06 -4.64 -6.84
N MET A 61 -9.78 -3.97 -5.72
CA MET A 61 -9.41 -4.66 -4.48
C MET A 61 -10.59 -5.37 -3.83
N GLU A 62 -10.47 -6.68 -3.71
CA GLU A 62 -11.38 -7.51 -2.91
C GLU A 62 -10.87 -7.67 -1.48
N GLN A 63 -9.54 -7.63 -1.28
CA GLN A 63 -8.91 -7.83 0.02
C GLN A 63 -7.75 -6.85 0.28
N LEU A 64 -7.76 -6.25 1.47
CA LEU A 64 -6.68 -5.41 1.97
C LEU A 64 -6.35 -5.79 3.40
N THR A 65 -5.11 -6.24 3.63
CA THR A 65 -4.62 -6.61 4.96
C THR A 65 -3.56 -5.62 5.42
N LEU A 66 -3.75 -5.05 6.61
CA LEU A 66 -2.90 -3.99 7.16
C LEU A 66 -2.47 -4.34 8.58
N ALA A 67 -1.27 -3.89 8.98
CA ALA A 67 -0.78 -4.07 10.35
C ALA A 67 -1.57 -3.22 11.37
N GLY A 68 -2.07 -2.05 10.96
CA GLY A 68 -2.86 -1.17 11.82
C GLY A 68 -2.04 -0.29 12.79
N HIS A 69 -0.82 -0.67 13.16
CA HIS A 69 -0.08 -0.06 14.27
C HIS A 69 0.15 1.46 14.17
N SER A 70 0.47 1.98 12.98
CA SER A 70 0.81 3.40 12.79
C SER A 70 -0.17 4.13 11.88
N LEU A 71 -1.26 3.48 11.45
CA LEU A 71 -2.14 3.99 10.40
C LEU A 71 -2.96 5.19 10.89
N ARG A 72 -2.93 6.27 10.12
CA ARG A 72 -3.66 7.51 10.38
C ARG A 72 -4.72 7.79 9.31
N ARG A 73 -4.48 7.35 8.06
CA ARG A 73 -5.41 7.57 6.95
C ARG A 73 -5.33 6.44 5.94
N ILE A 74 -6.51 5.98 5.51
CA ILE A 74 -6.69 4.92 4.53
C ILE A 74 -7.70 5.40 3.49
N HIS A 75 -7.33 5.40 2.21
CA HIS A 75 -8.23 5.75 1.10
C HIS A 75 -8.41 4.54 0.15
N VAL A 76 -9.57 3.89 0.23
CA VAL A 76 -9.92 2.68 -0.55
C VAL A 76 -11.17 2.87 -1.42
N SER A 77 -11.50 4.11 -1.78
CA SER A 77 -12.69 4.40 -2.59
C SER A 77 -12.58 3.85 -4.02
N HIS A 78 -13.72 3.49 -4.62
CA HIS A 78 -13.81 3.04 -6.01
C HIS A 78 -12.92 1.81 -6.29
N ASN A 79 -13.13 0.73 -5.55
CA ASN A 79 -12.48 -0.57 -5.74
C ASN A 79 -13.50 -1.61 -6.14
#